data_AF-A0A1J5HC51-F1
#
_entry.id   AF-A0A1J5HC51-F1
#
_cell.length_a   1.000
_cell.length_b   1.000
_cell.length_c   1.000
_cell.angle_alpha   90.00
_cell.angle_beta   90.00
_cell.angle_gamma   90.00
#
_symmetry.space_group_name_H-M   'P 1'
#
loop_
_entity.id
_entity.type
_entity.pdbx_description
1 polymer ?
#
loop_
_entity_poly.entity_id
_entity_poly.type
_entity_poly.pdbx_seq_one_letter_code
_entity_poly.pdbx_strand_id
1 'polypeptide(L)'
;MDIQELLATAKEQTFGRFAQKLNSLIRENYKFSNLDEDNRKIILDIIKKHLGDIHNGQGISSTVLERERYGLYQHREKLKLTEADLADIKEILNLFKK
;
A
#
# COMPACT_ATOMS: atom_id res chain seq x y z
N MET A 1 -10.49 0.37 -14.07
CA MET A 1 -9.14 0.03 -13.61
C MET A 1 -9.21 -0.40 -12.18
N ASP A 2 -8.88 -1.65 -11.92
CA ASP A 2 -8.77 -2.18 -10.56
C ASP A 2 -7.30 -2.17 -10.09
N ILE A 3 -7.04 -2.65 -8.87
CA ILE A 3 -5.69 -2.67 -8.31
C ILE A 3 -4.77 -3.65 -9.07
N GLN A 4 -5.31 -4.74 -9.63
CA GLN A 4 -4.54 -5.71 -10.41
C GLN A 4 -4.08 -5.11 -11.75
N GLU A 5 -4.95 -4.37 -12.45
CA GLU A 5 -4.61 -3.60 -13.65
C GLU A 5 -3.59 -2.49 -13.34
N LEU A 6 -3.70 -1.84 -12.17
CA LEU A 6 -2.72 -0.84 -11.75
C LEU A 6 -1.32 -1.47 -11.54
N LEU A 7 -1.26 -2.68 -10.96
CA LEU A 7 -0.01 -3.43 -10.78
C LEU A 7 0.58 -3.89 -12.11
N ALA A 8 -0.25 -4.40 -13.02
CA ALA A 8 0.20 -4.82 -14.35
C ALA A 8 0.86 -3.67 -15.13
N THR A 9 0.32 -2.46 -14.96
CA THR A 9 0.84 -1.25 -15.63
C THR A 9 1.90 -0.50 -14.81
N ALA A 10 2.29 -1.00 -13.64
CA ALA A 10 3.26 -0.32 -12.77
C ALA A 10 4.62 -0.16 -13.45
N LYS A 11 5.07 -1.14 -14.24
CA LYS A 11 6.36 -1.10 -14.96
C LYS A 11 6.49 0.06 -15.94
N GLU A 12 5.35 0.51 -16.48
CA GLU A 12 5.28 1.48 -17.57
C GLU A 12 5.02 2.91 -17.09
N GLN A 13 4.84 3.11 -15.78
CA GLN A 13 4.40 4.38 -15.21
C GLN A 13 5.45 4.94 -14.24
N THR A 14 5.51 6.27 -14.15
CA THR A 14 6.27 6.92 -13.08
C THR A 14 5.59 6.67 -11.74
N PHE A 15 6.38 6.63 -10.67
CA PHE A 15 5.85 6.47 -9.32
C PHE A 15 4.78 7.51 -8.97
N GLY A 16 4.95 8.76 -9.41
CA GLY A 16 3.96 9.81 -9.17
C GLY A 16 2.59 9.49 -9.79
N ARG A 17 2.56 9.00 -11.02
CA ARG A 17 1.31 8.60 -11.69
C ARG A 17 0.70 7.35 -11.07
N PHE A 18 1.54 6.38 -10.71
CA PHE A 18 1.13 5.18 -9.98
C PHE A 18 0.50 5.55 -8.63
N ALA A 19 1.17 6.37 -7.82
CA ALA A 19 0.73 6.80 -6.50
C ALA A 19 -0.59 7.58 -6.57
N GLN A 20 -0.74 8.48 -7.55
CA GLN A 20 -1.98 9.21 -7.77
C GLN A 20 -3.15 8.26 -8.04
N LYS A 21 -2.96 7.29 -8.94
CA LYS A 21 -4.00 6.30 -9.28
C LYS A 21 -4.33 5.41 -8.09
N LEU A 22 -3.32 4.91 -7.36
CA LEU A 22 -3.53 4.10 -6.17
C LEU A 22 -4.32 4.86 -5.11
N ASN A 23 -3.94 6.12 -4.86
CA ASN A 23 -4.63 6.96 -3.90
C ASN A 23 -6.10 7.20 -4.29
N SER A 24 -6.38 7.42 -5.58
CA SER A 24 -7.75 7.49 -6.09
C SER A 24 -8.53 6.20 -5.85
N LEU A 25 -7.94 5.03 -6.17
CA LEU A 25 -8.59 3.73 -5.96
C LEU A 25 -8.90 3.45 -4.50
N ILE A 26 -7.98 3.79 -3.59
CA ILE A 26 -8.22 3.64 -2.15
C ILE A 26 -9.36 4.58 -1.71
N ARG A 27 -9.35 5.83 -2.15
CA ARG A 27 -10.36 6.84 -1.77
C ARG A 27 -11.75 6.51 -2.30
N GLU A 28 -11.84 5.93 -3.50
CA GLU A 28 -13.11 5.56 -4.14
C GLU A 28 -13.70 4.25 -3.59
N ASN A 29 -12.89 3.44 -2.92
CA ASN A 29 -13.34 2.18 -2.35
C ASN A 29 -13.87 2.38 -0.92
N TYR A 30 -15.19 2.25 -0.77
CA TYR A 30 -15.88 2.36 0.53
C TYR A 30 -15.25 1.48 1.62
N LYS A 31 -14.69 0.32 1.26
CA LYS A 31 -14.05 -0.60 2.20
C LYS A 31 -12.90 0.07 2.98
N PHE A 32 -12.18 0.99 2.34
CA PHE A 32 -11.02 1.67 2.91
C PHE A 32 -11.34 3.10 3.38
N SER A 33 -12.62 3.38 3.64
CA SER A 33 -13.10 4.69 4.10
C SER A 33 -12.49 5.14 5.43
N ASN A 34 -11.97 4.21 6.24
CA ASN A 34 -11.27 4.53 7.49
C ASN A 34 -9.91 5.18 7.24
N LEU A 35 -9.28 4.92 6.09
CA LEU A 35 -7.93 5.38 5.82
C LEU A 35 -7.92 6.86 5.49
N ASP A 36 -7.41 7.67 6.42
CA ASP A 36 -7.23 9.10 6.22
C ASP A 36 -6.01 9.41 5.32
N GLU A 37 -5.70 10.69 5.14
CA GLU A 37 -4.58 11.11 4.30
C GLU A 37 -3.23 10.63 4.82
N ASP A 38 -3.02 10.64 6.14
CA ASP A 38 -1.79 10.20 6.76
C ASP A 38 -1.62 8.68 6.62
N ASN A 39 -2.70 7.91 6.77
CA ASN A 39 -2.68 6.46 6.58
C ASN A 39 -2.38 6.09 5.12
N ARG A 40 -3.01 6.79 4.16
CA ARG A 40 -2.74 6.60 2.72
C ARG A 40 -1.30 6.94 2.38
N LYS A 41 -0.73 7.98 2.99
CA LYS A 41 0.69 8.33 2.82
C LYS A 41 1.62 7.22 3.30
N ILE A 42 1.32 6.61 4.46
CA ILE A 42 2.08 5.46 4.97
C ILE A 42 2.09 4.31 3.96
N ILE A 43 0.93 3.98 3.37
CA ILE A 43 0.82 2.95 2.33
C ILE A 43 1.71 3.30 1.13
N LEU A 44 1.62 4.54 0.64
CA LEU A 44 2.41 5.00 -0.50
C LEU A 44 3.91 4.95 -0.22
N ASP A 45 4.35 5.30 0.99
CA ASP A 45 5.76 5.26 1.37
C ASP A 45 6.29 3.82 1.42
N ILE A 46 5.51 2.87 1.95
CA ILE A 46 5.87 1.43 1.92
C ILE A 46 5.98 0.93 0.47
N ILE A 47 5.01 1.27 -0.38
CA ILE A 47 5.03 0.85 -1.78
C ILE A 47 6.20 1.48 -2.53
N LYS A 48 6.51 2.75 -2.27
CA LYS A 48 7.67 3.45 -2.84
C LYS A 48 8.97 2.75 -2.49
N LYS A 49 9.11 2.31 -1.24
CA LYS A 49 10.30 1.60 -0.74
C LYS A 49 10.53 0.29 -1.50
N HIS A 50 9.47 -0.40 -1.89
CA HIS A 50 9.51 -1.67 -2.62
C HIS A 50 9.22 -1.54 -4.11
N LEU A 51 9.30 -0.31 -4.65
CA LEU A 51 8.91 -0.03 -6.03
C LEU A 51 9.75 -0.78 -7.05
N GLY A 52 11.04 -0.99 -6.77
CA GLY A 52 11.93 -1.76 -7.65
C GLY A 52 11.42 -3.17 -7.87
N ASP A 53 10.97 -3.86 -6.82
CA ASP A 53 10.46 -5.22 -6.91
C ASP A 53 9.11 -5.26 -7.63
N ILE A 54 8.24 -4.28 -7.37
CA ILE A 54 6.95 -4.11 -8.05
C ILE A 54 7.16 -3.85 -9.55
N HIS A 55 8.06 -2.93 -9.92
CA HIS A 55 8.41 -2.63 -11.31
C HIS A 55 9.10 -3.80 -12.02
N ASN A 56 9.78 -4.68 -11.30
CA ASN A 56 10.32 -5.90 -11.87
C ASN A 56 9.25 -6.99 -12.02
N GLY A 57 8.03 -6.78 -11.52
CA GLY A 57 6.92 -7.74 -11.56
C GLY A 57 7.10 -8.87 -10.54
N GLN A 58 7.96 -8.66 -9.54
CA GLN A 58 8.26 -9.63 -8.50
C GLN A 58 7.29 -9.51 -7.32
N GLY A 59 6.63 -8.36 -7.17
CA GLY A 59 5.79 -8.06 -6.01
C GLY A 59 6.62 -7.97 -4.73
N ILE A 60 5.94 -7.84 -3.58
CA ILE A 60 6.56 -7.79 -2.27
C ILE A 60 6.48 -9.18 -1.63
N SER A 61 7.61 -9.69 -1.13
CA SER A 61 7.62 -11.00 -0.47
C SER A 61 6.82 -11.00 0.84
N SER A 62 6.23 -12.14 1.20
CA SER A 62 5.47 -12.30 2.45
C SER A 62 6.29 -11.89 3.68
N THR A 63 7.57 -12.24 3.72
CA THR A 63 8.46 -11.91 4.84
C THR A 63 8.70 -10.41 4.96
N VAL A 64 8.83 -9.71 3.83
CA VAL A 64 8.97 -8.25 3.81
C VAL A 64 7.67 -7.60 4.26
N LEU A 65 6.52 -8.03 3.75
CA LEU A 65 5.22 -7.54 4.18
C LEU A 65 4.98 -7.73 5.69
N GLU A 66 5.39 -8.87 6.25
CA GLU A 66 5.26 -9.11 7.69
C GLU A 66 6.15 -8.16 8.50
N ARG A 67 7.37 -7.88 8.04
CA ARG A 67 8.25 -6.89 8.70
C ARG A 67 7.67 -5.48 8.65
N GLU A 68 7.14 -5.05 7.51
CA GLU A 68 6.49 -3.74 7.39
C GLU A 68 5.28 -3.65 8.32
N ARG A 69 4.42 -4.68 8.33
CA ARG A 69 3.26 -4.76 9.22
C ARG A 69 3.64 -4.74 10.70
N TYR A 70 4.68 -5.48 11.07
CA TYR A 70 5.20 -5.48 12.43
C TYR A 70 5.71 -4.09 12.83
N GLY A 71 6.42 -3.40 11.93
CA GLY A 71 6.85 -2.02 12.12
C GLY A 71 5.68 -1.06 12.35
N LEU A 72 4.62 -1.16 11.55
CA LEU A 72 3.40 -0.36 11.72
C LEU A 72 2.74 -0.65 13.07
N TYR A 73 2.63 -1.92 13.46
CA TYR A 73 2.02 -2.31 14.73
C TYR A 73 2.81 -1.77 15.93
N GLN A 74 4.15 -1.89 15.91
CA GLN A 74 5.01 -1.38 16.97
C GLN A 74 4.92 0.15 17.14
N HIS A 75 4.71 0.88 16.05
CA HIS A 75 4.69 2.33 16.04
C HIS A 75 3.27 2.91 15.90
N ARG A 76 2.23 2.09 16.06
CA ARG A 76 0.84 2.48 15.75
C ARG A 76 0.39 3.73 16.49
N GLU A 77 0.77 3.88 17.76
CA GLU A 77 0.38 5.04 18.58
C GLU A 77 1.02 6.33 18.06
N LYS A 78 2.32 6.26 17.71
CA LYS A 78 3.04 7.38 17.10
C LYS A 78 2.49 7.75 15.73
N LEU A 79 2.07 6.74 14.97
CA LEU A 79 1.49 6.89 13.64
C LEU A 79 -0.03 7.18 13.68
N LYS A 80 -0.63 7.24 14.88
CA LYS A 80 -2.08 7.40 15.09
C LYS A 80 -2.93 6.38 14.33
N LEU A 81 -2.43 5.16 14.19
CA LEU A 81 -3.12 4.05 13.53
C LEU A 81 -3.99 3.29 14.52
N THR A 82 -5.27 3.14 14.18
CA THR A 82 -6.19 2.23 14.86
C THR A 82 -5.97 0.79 14.40
N GLU A 83 -6.58 -0.17 15.10
CA GLU A 83 -6.57 -1.57 14.66
C GLU A 83 -7.30 -1.77 13.33
N ALA A 84 -8.35 -0.98 13.05
CA ALA A 84 -9.05 -0.98 11.78
C ALA A 84 -8.13 -0.49 10.65
N ASP A 85 -7.39 0.59 10.87
CA ASP A 85 -6.44 1.13 9.88
C ASP A 85 -5.34 0.11 9.58
N LEU A 86 -4.83 -0.57 10.61
CA LEU A 86 -3.82 -1.62 10.43
C LEU A 86 -4.37 -2.81 9.63
N ALA A 87 -5.64 -3.16 9.81
CA ALA A 87 -6.30 -4.22 9.04
C ALA A 87 -6.47 -3.79 7.57
N ASP A 88 -6.95 -2.57 7.32
CA ASP A 88 -7.15 -2.03 5.98
C ASP A 88 -5.82 -1.85 5.23
N ILE A 89 -4.78 -1.32 5.90
CA ILE A 89 -3.42 -1.23 5.36
C ILE A 89 -2.88 -2.61 5.02
N LYS A 90 -3.06 -3.61 5.91
CA LYS A 90 -2.65 -4.99 5.66
C LYS A 90 -3.31 -5.54 4.40
N GLU A 91 -4.60 -5.31 4.22
CA GLU A 91 -5.31 -5.78 3.03
C GLU A 91 -4.75 -5.14 1.76
N ILE A 92 -4.52 -3.82 1.76
CA ILE A 92 -3.95 -3.13 0.60
C ILE A 92 -2.55 -3.67 0.29
N LEU A 93 -1.68 -3.79 1.29
CA LEU A 93 -0.32 -4.30 1.10
C LEU A 93 -0.31 -5.75 0.59
N ASN A 94 -1.29 -6.58 0.98
CA ASN A 94 -1.42 -7.95 0.47
C ASN A 94 -1.76 -8.01 -1.02
N LEU A 95 -2.29 -6.95 -1.63
CA LEU A 95 -2.51 -6.89 -3.08
C LEU A 95 -1.19 -6.83 -3.85
N PHE A 96 -0.13 -6.35 -3.22
CA PHE A 96 1.22 -6.29 -3.77
C PHE A 96 2.03 -7.56 -3.49
N LYS A 97 1.45 -8.52 -2.77
CA LYS A 97 2.12 -9.75 -2.40
C LYS A 97 2.42 -10.59 -3.64
N LYS A 98 3.63 -11.17 -3.67
CA LYS A 98 4.02 -12.21 -4.63
C LYS A 98 3.26 -13.52 -4.43
#